data_AF-A0A251PYC2-F1
#
_entry.id   AF-A0A251PYC2-F1
#
_cell.length_a   1.000
_cell.length_b   1.000
_cell.length_c   1.000
_cell.angle_alpha   90.00
_cell.angle_beta   90.00
_cell.angle_gamma   90.00
#
_symmetry.space_group_name_H-M   'P 1'
#
loop_
_entity.id
_entity.type
_entity.pdbx_description
1 polymer ?
#
loop_
_entity_poly.entity_id
_entity_poly.type
_entity_poly.pdbx_seq_one_letter_code
_entity_poly.pdbx_strand_id
1 'polypeptide(L)'
;MDYWRHNFHPSSKSYVHVDVKWNRPPLGWVKFNFDGYVHNNSATIGFIIGNSDGHALLARAKKIGEVTITVAECLALRDGLAYMVHNGWGKVLVEGDSKIVIDCMD
;
A
#
# COMPACT_ATOMS: atom_id res chain seq x y z
N MET A 1 -6.67 -32.39 -24.27
CA MET A 1 -5.45 -32.00 -25.01
C MET A 1 -4.64 -31.10 -24.10
N ASP A 2 -3.55 -31.64 -23.59
CA ASP A 2 -2.81 -31.13 -22.44
C ASP A 2 -1.70 -30.16 -22.88
N TYR A 3 -2.03 -28.88 -23.00
CA TYR A 3 -1.08 -27.84 -23.42
C TYR A 3 0.04 -27.55 -22.40
N TRP A 4 -0.04 -28.06 -21.18
CA TRP A 4 0.87 -27.72 -20.08
C TRP A 4 2.18 -28.52 -20.03
N ARG A 5 2.34 -29.57 -20.82
CA ARG A 5 3.47 -30.52 -20.65
C ARG A 5 4.74 -30.23 -21.45
N HIS A 6 4.78 -29.23 -22.34
CA HIS A 6 5.87 -29.15 -23.35
C HIS A 6 6.88 -28.00 -23.23
N ASN A 7 6.76 -27.04 -22.28
CA ASN A 7 7.67 -25.87 -22.26
C ASN A 7 8.28 -25.52 -20.88
N PHE A 8 8.25 -26.41 -19.90
CA PHE A 8 8.98 -26.18 -18.63
C PHE A 8 10.44 -26.64 -18.76
N HIS A 9 11.30 -25.76 -19.27
CA HIS A 9 12.71 -25.76 -18.88
C HIS A 9 12.83 -24.97 -17.58
N PRO A 10 13.11 -25.60 -16.43
CA PRO A 10 13.33 -24.86 -15.20
C PRO A 10 14.67 -24.11 -15.33
N SER A 11 14.60 -22.85 -15.76
CA SER A 11 15.65 -21.90 -15.40
C SER A 11 15.69 -21.86 -13.87
N SER A 12 16.87 -22.03 -13.29
CA SER A 12 17.10 -21.92 -11.86
C SER A 12 16.86 -20.47 -11.42
N LYS A 13 15.59 -20.10 -11.24
CA LYS A 13 15.22 -18.85 -10.58
C LYS A 13 15.62 -19.01 -9.12
N SER A 14 16.66 -18.29 -8.70
CA SER A 14 16.94 -18.10 -7.28
C SER A 14 15.76 -17.36 -6.68
N TYR A 15 14.89 -18.09 -5.99
CA TYR A 15 13.83 -17.49 -5.20
C TYR A 15 14.52 -16.78 -4.03
N VAL A 16 14.66 -15.46 -4.13
CA VAL A 16 15.05 -14.63 -2.98
C VAL A 16 13.90 -14.73 -2.00
N HIS A 17 14.17 -15.32 -0.83
CA HIS A 17 13.22 -15.31 0.27
C HIS A 17 13.13 -13.86 0.79
N VAL A 18 12.14 -13.11 0.31
CA VAL A 18 11.85 -11.78 0.83
C VAL A 18 11.02 -11.96 2.10
N ASP A 19 11.65 -11.74 3.25
CA ASP A 19 10.93 -11.61 4.51
C ASP A 19 10.06 -10.35 4.45
N VAL A 20 8.77 -10.50 4.12
CA VAL A 20 7.79 -9.42 4.22
C VAL A 20 7.43 -9.25 5.70
N LYS A 21 8.19 -8.39 6.38
CA LYS A 21 7.95 -8.04 7.79
C LYS A 21 7.51 -6.59 7.89
N TRP A 22 6.43 -6.37 8.64
CA TRP A 22 6.06 -5.03 9.07
C TRP A 22 7.14 -4.47 10.00
N ASN A 23 7.94 -3.53 9.50
CA ASN A 23 8.95 -2.87 10.29
C ASN A 23 8.32 -1.67 11.02
N ARG A 24 8.45 -1.65 12.36
CA ARG A 24 7.96 -0.53 13.18
C ARG A 24 8.72 0.76 12.81
N PRO A 25 8.04 1.92 12.77
CA PRO A 25 8.71 3.19 12.54
C PRO A 25 9.61 3.57 13.74
N PRO A 26 10.58 4.48 13.56
CA PRO A 26 11.36 5.04 14.66
C PRO A 26 10.49 5.67 15.75
N LEU A 27 11.02 5.78 16.98
CA LEU A 27 10.30 6.41 18.09
C LEU A 27 9.86 7.84 17.74
N GLY A 28 8.59 8.15 18.01
CA GLY A 28 8.00 9.46 17.69
C GLY A 28 7.59 9.65 16.23
N TRP A 29 7.66 8.58 15.42
CA TRP A 29 7.12 8.54 14.06
C TRP A 29 5.89 7.65 13.99
N VAL A 30 5.04 7.92 13.01
CA VAL A 30 3.99 6.99 12.58
C VAL A 30 4.34 6.42 11.21
N LYS A 31 3.90 5.19 10.94
CA LYS A 31 3.98 4.55 9.64
C LYS A 31 2.60 4.56 9.00
N PHE A 32 2.50 5.13 7.82
CA PHE A 32 1.30 5.23 7.02
C PHE A 32 1.42 4.33 5.80
N ASN A 33 0.58 3.30 5.74
CA ASN A 33 0.47 2.42 4.57
C ASN A 33 -0.87 2.65 3.90
N PHE A 34 -0.87 2.81 2.57
CA PHE A 34 -2.07 2.99 1.77
C PHE A 34 -2.12 2.01 0.61
N ASP A 35 -3.32 1.76 0.10
CA ASP A 35 -3.58 0.86 -1.03
C ASP A 35 -4.89 1.24 -1.73
N GLY A 36 -4.90 1.09 -3.05
CA GLY A 36 -6.05 1.27 -3.92
C GLY A 36 -6.47 -0.06 -4.53
N TYR A 37 -7.74 -0.42 -4.40
CA TYR A 37 -8.29 -1.63 -4.99
C TYR A 37 -9.35 -1.30 -6.04
N VAL A 38 -9.29 -1.94 -7.21
CA VAL A 38 -10.30 -1.80 -8.27
C VAL A 38 -10.74 -3.18 -8.77
N HIS A 39 -12.05 -3.40 -8.81
CA HIS A 39 -12.65 -4.62 -9.34
C HIS A 39 -14.06 -4.37 -9.86
N ASN A 40 -14.39 -4.93 -11.03
CA ASN A 40 -15.71 -4.83 -11.68
C ASN A 40 -16.29 -3.40 -11.64
N ASN A 41 -15.56 -2.44 -12.24
CA ASN A 41 -15.94 -1.01 -12.28
C ASN A 41 -16.08 -0.33 -10.92
N SER A 42 -15.71 -0.96 -9.81
CA SER A 42 -15.77 -0.35 -8.49
C SER A 42 -14.39 -0.27 -7.87
N ALA A 43 -14.11 0.85 -7.23
CA ALA A 43 -12.88 1.11 -6.50
C ALA A 43 -13.13 1.32 -5.01
N THR A 44 -12.15 0.87 -4.22
CA THR A 44 -12.06 1.04 -2.78
C THR A 44 -10.66 1.52 -2.46
N ILE A 45 -10.54 2.45 -1.50
CA ILE A 45 -9.26 2.86 -0.93
C ILE A 45 -9.14 2.32 0.47
N GLY A 46 -7.92 2.00 0.88
CA GLY A 46 -7.58 1.57 2.22
C GLY A 46 -6.33 2.28 2.73
N PHE A 47 -6.27 2.50 4.04
CA PHE A 47 -5.02 2.86 4.69
C PHE A 47 -4.99 2.48 6.17
N ILE A 48 -3.77 2.28 6.68
CA ILE A 48 -3.48 1.99 8.09
C ILE A 48 -2.35 2.90 8.58
N ILE A 49 -2.47 3.33 9.83
CA ILE A 49 -1.48 4.15 10.52
C ILE A 49 -1.05 3.41 11.78
N GLY A 50 0.23 3.07 11.86
CA GLY A 50 0.83 2.37 12.99
C GLY A 50 1.84 3.23 13.74
N ASN A 51 1.96 3.05 15.05
CA ASN A 51 2.96 3.73 15.88
C ASN A 51 4.25 2.90 16.05
N SER A 52 5.25 3.49 16.70
CA SER A 52 6.54 2.85 17.00
C SER A 52 6.46 1.66 17.96
N ASP A 53 5.37 1.50 18.71
CA ASP A 53 5.15 0.35 19.59
C ASP A 53 4.70 -0.88 18.80
N GLY A 54 4.22 -0.68 17.56
CA GLY A 54 3.65 -1.71 16.70
C GLY A 54 2.12 -1.76 16.75
N HIS A 55 1.47 -0.78 17.39
CA HIS A 55 0.01 -0.69 17.42
C HIS A 55 -0.53 0.06 16.22
N ALA A 56 -1.63 -0.45 15.64
CA ALA A 56 -2.42 0.31 14.69
C ALA A 56 -3.20 1.40 15.44
N LEU A 57 -2.88 2.66 15.15
CA LEU A 57 -3.60 3.82 15.67
C LEU A 57 -4.93 4.03 14.94
N LEU A 58 -4.95 3.74 13.63
CA LEU A 58 -6.13 3.84 12.79
C LEU A 58 -6.03 2.88 11.60
N ALA A 59 -7.15 2.30 11.20
CA ALA A 59 -7.34 1.72 9.88
C ALA A 59 -8.64 2.26 9.27
N ARG A 60 -8.63 2.57 7.97
CA ARG A 60 -9.83 2.94 7.22
C ARG A 60 -9.89 2.22 5.89
N ALA A 61 -11.13 1.99 5.44
CA ALA A 61 -11.45 1.63 4.08
C ALA A 61 -12.68 2.42 3.61
N LYS A 62 -12.71 2.79 2.34
CA LYS A 62 -13.79 3.59 1.76
C LYS A 62 -14.01 3.22 0.30
N LYS A 63 -15.26 2.91 -0.07
CA LYS A 63 -15.68 2.77 -1.47
C LYS A 63 -15.73 4.15 -2.13
N ILE A 64 -15.14 4.29 -3.31
CA ILE A 64 -15.01 5.59 -4.00
C ILE A 64 -15.65 5.63 -5.39
N GLY A 65 -16.38 4.58 -5.76
CA GLY A 65 -17.09 4.50 -7.04
C GLY A 65 -16.18 4.04 -8.18
N GLU A 66 -16.46 4.46 -9.41
CA GLU A 66 -15.70 4.03 -10.58
C GLU A 66 -14.52 4.98 -10.82
N VAL A 67 -13.29 4.50 -10.59
CA VAL A 67 -12.05 5.22 -10.93
C VAL A 67 -10.99 4.24 -11.43
N THR A 68 -9.93 4.75 -12.03
CA THR A 68 -8.77 3.94 -12.39
C THR A 68 -7.96 3.54 -11.16
N ILE A 69 -7.14 2.49 -11.28
CA ILE A 69 -6.27 2.01 -10.19
C ILE A 69 -5.34 3.11 -9.67
N THR A 70 -4.68 3.86 -10.56
CA THR A 70 -3.79 4.97 -10.18
C THR A 70 -4.55 6.07 -9.42
N VAL A 71 -5.79 6.35 -9.79
CA VAL A 71 -6.62 7.32 -9.06
C VAL A 71 -6.99 6.77 -7.68
N ALA A 72 -7.33 5.48 -7.55
CA ALA A 72 -7.59 4.87 -6.25
C ALA A 72 -6.38 4.98 -5.32
N GLU A 73 -5.18 4.64 -5.80
CA GLU A 73 -3.92 4.79 -5.05
C GLU A 73 -3.67 6.23 -4.59
N CYS A 74 -3.78 7.20 -5.51
CA CYS A 74 -3.61 8.62 -5.19
C CYS A 74 -4.64 9.10 -4.16
N LEU A 75 -5.88 8.61 -4.22
CA LEU A 75 -6.94 8.96 -3.28
C LEU A 75 -6.69 8.34 -1.90
N ALA A 76 -6.18 7.11 -1.83
CA ALA A 76 -5.78 6.46 -0.59
C ALA A 76 -4.67 7.25 0.12
N LEU A 77 -3.63 7.63 -0.63
CA LEU A 77 -2.55 8.52 -0.18
C LEU A 77 -3.09 9.87 0.32
N ARG A 78 -3.88 10.57 -0.51
CA ARG A 78 -4.42 11.89 -0.20
C ARG A 78 -5.28 11.89 1.07
N ASP A 79 -6.25 10.97 1.16
CA ASP A 79 -7.18 10.93 2.29
C ASP A 79 -6.44 10.57 3.60
N GLY A 80 -5.45 9.68 3.52
CA GLY A 80 -4.58 9.37 4.64
C GLY A 80 -3.72 10.56 5.09
N LEU A 81 -3.04 11.24 4.16
CA LEU A 81 -2.25 12.44 4.47
C LEU A 81 -3.10 13.56 5.09
N ALA A 82 -4.28 13.82 4.53
CA ALA A 82 -5.22 14.80 5.08
C ALA A 82 -5.61 14.46 6.53
N TYR A 83 -5.86 13.18 6.82
CA TYR A 83 -6.14 12.74 8.18
C TYR A 83 -4.95 12.98 9.12
N MET A 84 -3.72 12.68 8.68
CA MET A 84 -2.52 12.87 9.51
C MET A 84 -2.26 14.34 9.82
N VAL A 85 -2.41 15.22 8.83
CA VAL A 85 -2.33 16.68 9.02
C VAL A 85 -3.36 17.15 10.04
N HIS A 86 -4.60 16.67 9.94
CA HIS A 86 -5.66 17.04 10.88
C HIS A 86 -5.38 16.58 12.32
N ASN A 87 -4.63 15.49 12.51
CA ASN A 87 -4.26 14.96 13.82
C ASN A 87 -2.89 15.46 14.33
N GLY A 88 -2.23 16.37 13.59
CA GLY A 88 -0.95 16.96 14.00
C GLY A 88 0.24 16.01 13.91
N TRP A 89 0.16 14.93 13.12
CA TRP A 89 1.29 14.02 12.93
C TRP A 89 2.26 14.55 11.88
N GLY A 90 3.37 15.13 12.35
CA GLY A 90 4.40 15.73 11.49
C GLY A 90 5.58 14.82 11.12
N LYS A 91 5.67 13.61 11.69
CA LYS A 91 6.74 12.63 11.43
C LYS A 91 6.14 11.32 10.93
N VAL A 92 6.14 11.15 9.61
CA VAL A 92 5.43 10.06 8.93
C VAL A 92 6.37 9.32 7.99
N LEU A 93 6.38 7.98 8.07
CA LEU A 93 6.93 7.10 7.05
C LEU A 93 5.79 6.62 6.15
N VAL A 94 5.82 6.98 4.87
CA VAL A 94 4.80 6.64 3.89
C VAL A 94 5.23 5.39 3.12
N GLU A 95 4.35 4.40 2.99
CA GLU A 95 4.55 3.19 2.20
C GLU A 95 3.30 2.91 1.35
N GLY A 96 3.50 2.49 0.11
CA GLY A 96 2.47 2.08 -0.84
C GLY A 96 3.09 1.19 -1.91
N ASP A 97 2.28 0.39 -2.60
CA ASP A 97 2.76 -0.56 -3.61
C ASP A 97 2.79 0.02 -5.05
N SER A 98 2.23 1.21 -5.23
CA SER A 98 2.22 1.94 -6.49
C SER A 98 3.45 2.82 -6.67
N LYS A 99 4.46 2.29 -7.35
CA LYS A 99 5.70 3.03 -7.68
C LYS A 99 5.43 4.38 -8.36
N ILE A 100 4.46 4.44 -9.28
CA ILE A 100 4.10 5.69 -9.97
C ILE A 100 3.63 6.75 -8.97
N VAL A 101 2.82 6.35 -7.99
CA VAL A 101 2.31 7.29 -6.97
C VAL A 101 3.41 7.72 -6.02
N ILE A 102 4.25 6.78 -5.58
CA ILE A 102 5.41 7.07 -4.71
C ILE A 102 6.39 8.03 -5.40
N ASP A 103 6.76 7.77 -6.65
CA ASP A 103 7.71 8.59 -7.41
C ASP A 103 7.18 10.02 -7.68
N CYS A 104 5.87 10.26 -7.59
CA CYS A 104 5.28 11.61 -7.72
C CYS A 104 5.26 12.44 -6.43
N MET A 105 5.65 11.85 -5.29
CA MET A 105 5.68 12.56 -3.99
C MET A 105 6.98 13.33 -3.73
N ASP A 106 8.07 12.95 -4.42
CA ASP A 106 9.40 13.57 -4.34
C ASP A 106 9.53 14.82 -5.21
#